data_AF-A0A9E3JU66-F1
#
_entry.id   AF-A0A9E3JU66-F1
#
_cell.length_a   1.000
_cell.length_b   1.000
_cell.length_c   1.000
_cell.angle_alpha   90.00
_cell.angle_beta   90.00
_cell.angle_gamma   90.00
#
_symmetry.space_group_name_H-M   'P 1'
#
loop_
_entity.id
_entity.type
_entity.pdbx_description
1 polymer ?
#
loop_
_entity_poly.entity_id
_entity_poly.type
_entity_poly.pdbx_seq_one_letter_code
_entity_poly.pdbx_strand_id
1 'polypeptide(L)'
;MLNRTRIAMVSGTGIARRALVFAVLASLAAVSVPASAGHPARPDLGAQTRRFVEQYKVSPERDARDMANLRRVLSPAFFRALDAAFREDRETSAQDPSAKPPHADFTFICSDGSMDGYAISSVRHVSSSSVDVIVSFYDLYRGETYRWKDRYRWIRTPAGWRLDDIECEIDRPNGRYSMRKAIDHG
;
A
#
# COMPACT_ATOMS: atom_id res chain seq x y z
N MET A 1 42.18 -53.82 7.77
CA MET A 1 43.46 -53.46 8.41
C MET A 1 43.21 -52.34 9.41
N LEU A 2 43.70 -52.53 10.63
CA LEU A 2 43.64 -51.60 11.76
C LEU A 2 44.33 -50.26 11.42
N ASN A 3 43.84 -49.12 11.91
CA ASN A 3 44.41 -48.54 13.12
C ASN A 3 43.52 -47.45 13.75
N ARG A 4 43.46 -47.50 15.09
CA ARG A 4 42.81 -46.56 16.01
C ARG A 4 43.74 -45.37 16.26
N THR A 5 43.19 -44.18 16.54
CA THR A 5 43.72 -43.31 17.61
C THR A 5 42.59 -42.45 18.20
N ARG A 6 42.49 -42.48 19.54
CA ARG A 6 41.61 -41.68 20.43
C ARG A 6 42.46 -40.62 21.15
N ILE A 7 41.77 -39.76 21.93
CA ILE A 7 42.19 -38.95 23.11
C ILE A 7 42.54 -37.49 22.73
N ALA A 8 42.11 -36.41 23.41
CA ALA A 8 41.66 -36.23 24.80
C ALA A 8 40.59 -35.12 24.98
N MET A 9 39.83 -35.24 26.06
CA MET A 9 39.11 -34.17 26.74
C MET A 9 40.07 -33.22 27.47
N VAL A 10 39.68 -31.95 27.63
CA VAL A 10 40.06 -31.16 28.82
C VAL A 10 38.83 -30.45 29.37
N SER A 11 38.46 -30.87 30.58
CA SER A 11 37.55 -30.19 31.50
C SER A 11 38.20 -28.93 32.07
N GLY A 12 37.41 -27.87 32.24
CA GLY A 12 37.81 -26.65 32.94
C GLY A 12 36.66 -26.11 33.78
N THR A 13 36.46 -26.71 34.95
CA THR A 13 35.66 -26.19 36.07
C THR A 13 36.31 -24.94 36.66
N GLY A 14 35.53 -23.89 36.91
CA GLY A 14 35.98 -22.70 37.63
C GLY A 14 34.82 -21.99 38.34
N ILE A 15 34.56 -22.40 39.58
CA ILE A 15 33.52 -21.92 40.48
C ILE A 15 33.94 -20.60 41.15
N ALA A 16 33.00 -19.66 41.16
CA ALA A 16 32.70 -18.61 42.15
C ALA A 16 33.80 -17.74 42.78
N ARG A 17 33.55 -16.43 42.81
CA ARG A 17 33.66 -15.64 44.06
C ARG A 17 32.63 -14.50 44.08
N ARG A 18 31.87 -14.49 45.18
CA ARG A 18 30.89 -13.48 45.61
C ARG A 18 31.57 -12.13 45.85
N ALA A 19 30.85 -11.04 45.57
CA ALA A 19 30.81 -9.88 46.44
C ALA A 19 29.45 -9.20 46.29
N LEU A 20 28.71 -9.17 47.39
CA LEU A 20 27.45 -8.45 47.57
C LEU A 20 27.77 -7.29 48.51
N VAL A 21 27.54 -6.05 48.09
CA VAL A 21 27.41 -4.91 49.01
C VAL A 21 26.25 -4.04 48.53
N PHE A 22 25.27 -3.92 49.40
CA PHE A 22 24.12 -3.02 49.33
C PHE A 22 24.57 -1.57 49.53
N ALA A 23 24.03 -0.65 48.73
CA ALA A 23 23.84 0.73 49.14
C ALA A 23 22.45 1.20 48.68
N VAL A 24 21.57 1.36 49.67
CA VAL A 24 20.26 2.00 49.54
C VAL A 24 20.50 3.51 49.50
N LEU A 25 20.11 4.16 48.41
CA LEU A 25 19.86 5.61 48.39
C LEU A 25 18.51 5.84 47.73
N ALA A 26 17.57 6.30 48.56
CA ALA A 26 16.27 6.79 48.15
C ALA A 26 16.46 8.06 47.31
N SER A 27 16.01 7.98 46.05
CA SER A 27 15.78 9.15 45.21
C SER A 27 14.32 9.13 44.79
N LEU A 28 13.58 10.18 45.16
CA LEU A 28 12.23 10.45 44.67
C LEU A 28 12.25 10.47 43.14
N ALA A 29 11.88 9.35 42.50
CA ALA A 29 11.48 9.36 41.11
C ALA A 29 10.03 9.82 41.08
N ALA A 30 9.85 11.08 40.65
CA ALA A 30 8.56 11.66 40.32
C ALA A 30 7.73 10.65 39.53
N VAL A 31 6.50 10.42 39.99
CA VAL A 31 5.47 9.75 39.19
C VAL A 31 5.25 10.63 37.97
N SER A 32 5.93 10.29 36.86
CA SER A 32 5.64 10.85 35.56
C SER A 32 4.26 10.33 35.15
N VAL A 33 3.24 11.08 35.51
CA VAL A 33 1.93 10.99 34.86
C VAL A 33 2.18 11.22 33.37
N PRO A 34 1.89 10.28 32.45
CA PRO A 34 1.88 10.61 31.04
C PRO A 34 0.64 11.49 30.79
N ALA A 35 0.81 12.79 31.02
CA ALA A 35 -0.05 13.81 30.46
C ALA A 35 0.30 13.96 28.98
N SER A 36 -0.35 13.18 28.13
CA SER A 36 -0.83 13.70 26.85
C SER A 36 -1.92 12.77 26.36
N ALA A 37 -3.16 13.25 26.44
CA ALA A 37 -4.23 12.77 25.59
C ALA A 37 -3.78 13.02 24.14
N GLY A 38 -3.08 12.02 23.59
CA GLY A 38 -2.55 12.09 22.25
C GLY A 38 -3.70 12.34 21.30
N HIS A 39 -3.62 13.45 20.56
CA HIS A 39 -4.35 13.54 19.30
C HIS A 39 -4.17 12.19 18.58
N PRO A 40 -5.25 11.52 18.13
CA PRO A 40 -5.11 10.26 17.44
C PRO A 40 -4.10 10.46 16.31
N ALA A 41 -3.04 9.66 16.32
CA ALA A 41 -1.98 9.75 15.34
C ALA A 41 -2.64 9.78 13.95
N ARG A 42 -2.30 10.78 13.13
CA ARG A 42 -2.83 10.88 11.78
C ARG A 42 -2.52 9.55 11.07
N PRO A 43 -3.49 8.95 10.36
CA PRO A 43 -3.25 7.68 9.70
C PRO A 43 -2.15 7.85 8.65
N ASP A 44 -1.28 6.85 8.53
CA ASP A 44 -0.29 6.77 7.47
C ASP A 44 -0.98 6.39 6.15
N LEU A 45 -1.35 7.41 5.38
CA LEU A 45 -2.03 7.24 4.10
C LEU A 45 -1.10 6.63 3.03
N GLY A 46 0.22 6.74 3.17
CA GLY A 46 1.17 6.05 2.29
C GLY A 46 1.12 4.54 2.50
N ALA A 47 1.10 4.09 3.76
CA ALA A 47 0.90 2.68 4.09
C ALA A 47 -0.50 2.17 3.68
N GLN A 48 -1.53 3.01 3.83
CA GLN A 48 -2.89 2.65 3.40
C GLN A 48 -2.98 2.50 1.88
N THR A 49 -2.38 3.41 1.10
CA THR A 49 -2.25 3.27 -0.36
C THR A 49 -1.47 2.02 -0.73
N ARG A 50 -0.35 1.72 -0.06
CA ARG A 50 0.43 0.51 -0.34
C ARG A 50 -0.42 -0.75 -0.24
N ARG A 51 -1.19 -0.90 0.85
CA ARG A 51 -2.10 -2.03 1.05
C ARG A 51 -3.17 -2.11 -0.04
N PHE A 52 -3.72 -0.96 -0.45
CA PHE A 52 -4.69 -0.92 -1.55
C PHE A 52 -4.07 -1.42 -2.86
N VAL A 53 -2.89 -0.93 -3.22
CA VAL A 53 -2.15 -1.35 -4.42
C VAL A 53 -1.84 -2.85 -4.39
N GLU A 54 -1.32 -3.36 -3.28
CA GLU A 54 -1.02 -4.79 -3.09
C GLU A 54 -2.28 -5.65 -3.26
N GLN A 55 -3.39 -5.20 -2.69
CA GLN A 55 -4.63 -5.97 -2.66
C GLN A 55 -5.35 -5.98 -4.01
N TYR A 56 -5.40 -4.86 -4.73
CA TYR A 56 -6.30 -4.70 -5.88
C TYR A 56 -5.59 -4.51 -7.22
N LYS A 57 -4.29 -4.14 -7.21
CA LYS A 57 -3.52 -3.88 -8.42
C LYS A 57 -2.40 -4.90 -8.66
N VAL A 58 -1.75 -5.38 -7.59
CA VAL A 58 -0.67 -6.38 -7.69
C VAL A 58 -1.24 -7.81 -7.73
N SER A 59 -2.25 -8.11 -6.92
CA SER A 59 -2.74 -9.48 -6.72
C SER A 59 -3.79 -9.85 -7.78
N PRO A 60 -3.46 -10.68 -8.81
CA PRO A 60 -4.41 -11.02 -9.88
C PRO A 60 -5.58 -11.89 -9.39
N GLU A 61 -5.42 -12.54 -8.23
CA GLU A 61 -6.44 -13.42 -7.64
C GLU A 61 -7.51 -12.66 -6.85
N ARG A 62 -7.27 -11.38 -6.55
CA ARG A 62 -8.23 -10.52 -5.86
C ARG A 62 -8.87 -9.59 -6.87
N ASP A 63 -9.94 -10.10 -7.46
CA ASP A 63 -10.76 -9.34 -8.38
C ASP A 63 -11.32 -8.12 -7.63
N ALA A 64 -10.91 -6.91 -8.01
CA ALA A 64 -11.46 -5.68 -7.44
C ALA A 64 -12.97 -5.56 -7.74
N ARG A 65 -13.55 -6.42 -8.59
CA ARG A 65 -14.99 -6.59 -8.73
C ARG A 65 -15.67 -7.14 -7.46
N ASP A 66 -14.93 -7.63 -6.46
CA ASP A 66 -15.45 -7.85 -5.10
C ASP A 66 -15.65 -6.51 -4.36
N MET A 67 -16.74 -5.85 -4.73
CA MET A 67 -17.16 -4.55 -4.20
C MET A 67 -17.40 -4.57 -2.67
N ALA A 68 -17.65 -5.72 -2.06
CA ALA A 68 -17.95 -5.78 -0.62
C ALA A 68 -16.78 -5.26 0.22
N ASN A 69 -15.55 -5.56 -0.19
CA ASN A 69 -14.33 -5.13 0.49
C ASN A 69 -13.99 -3.66 0.18
N LEU A 70 -14.30 -3.18 -1.03
CA LEU A 70 -14.06 -1.80 -1.44
C LEU A 70 -14.90 -0.78 -0.67
N ARG A 71 -16.12 -1.15 -0.25
CA ARG A 71 -17.04 -0.24 0.47
C ARG A 71 -16.44 0.39 1.74
N ARG A 72 -15.48 -0.28 2.38
CA ARG A 72 -14.82 0.23 3.60
C ARG A 72 -13.67 1.20 3.30
N VAL A 73 -13.09 1.12 2.11
CA VAL A 73 -11.91 1.88 1.72
C VAL A 73 -12.27 3.09 0.88
N LEU A 74 -13.28 2.97 0.03
CA LEU A 74 -13.68 4.01 -0.91
C LEU A 74 -14.66 5.02 -0.31
N SER A 75 -14.68 6.22 -0.86
CA SER A 75 -15.73 7.20 -0.59
C SER A 75 -17.06 6.68 -1.17
N PRO A 76 -18.21 7.10 -0.63
CA PRO A 76 -19.50 6.68 -1.19
C PRO A 76 -19.69 7.08 -2.65
N ALA A 77 -19.16 8.23 -3.07
CA ALA A 77 -19.25 8.69 -4.45
C ALA A 77 -18.40 7.81 -5.37
N PHE A 78 -17.13 7.63 -5.01
CA PHE A 78 -16.20 6.82 -5.80
C PHE A 78 -16.61 5.36 -5.87
N PHE A 79 -17.14 4.80 -4.78
CA PHE A 79 -17.72 3.46 -4.77
C PHE A 79 -18.84 3.28 -5.80
N ARG A 80 -19.77 4.25 -5.89
CA ARG A 80 -20.88 4.18 -6.85
C ARG A 80 -20.38 4.28 -8.28
N ALA A 81 -19.42 5.17 -8.53
CA ALA A 81 -18.82 5.34 -9.85
C ALA A 81 -18.11 4.04 -10.28
N LEU A 82 -17.36 3.42 -9.37
CA LEU A 82 -16.73 2.12 -9.59
C LEU A 82 -17.72 0.98 -9.86
N ASP A 83 -18.79 0.89 -9.08
CA ASP A 83 -19.81 -0.14 -9.25
C ASP A 83 -20.54 0.00 -10.61
N ALA A 84 -20.87 1.22 -10.99
CA ALA A 84 -21.51 1.51 -12.28
C ALA A 84 -20.59 1.10 -13.44
N ALA A 85 -19.33 1.48 -13.34
CA ALA A 85 -18.33 1.18 -14.34
C ALA A 85 -18.10 -0.35 -14.45
N PHE A 86 -17.95 -1.10 -13.34
CA PHE A 86 -17.84 -2.57 -13.40
C PHE A 86 -19.10 -3.27 -13.92
N ARG A 87 -20.26 -2.62 -13.86
CA ARG A 87 -21.49 -3.15 -14.47
C ARG A 87 -21.44 -3.00 -15.99
N GLU A 88 -21.06 -1.83 -16.47
CA GLU A 88 -20.86 -1.55 -17.90
C GLU A 88 -19.81 -2.46 -18.54
N ASP A 89 -18.70 -2.75 -17.84
CA ASP A 89 -17.68 -3.71 -18.28
C ASP A 89 -18.28 -5.10 -18.54
N ARG A 90 -19.09 -5.59 -17.60
CA ARG A 90 -19.75 -6.90 -17.69
C ARG A 90 -20.78 -6.94 -18.81
N GLU A 91 -21.56 -5.88 -18.95
CA GLU A 91 -22.57 -5.75 -20.01
C GLU A 91 -21.91 -5.70 -21.40
N THR A 92 -20.83 -4.93 -21.54
CA THR A 92 -20.06 -4.82 -22.79
C THR A 92 -19.41 -6.15 -23.15
N SER A 93 -18.71 -6.78 -22.20
CA SER A 93 -18.02 -8.07 -22.41
C SER A 93 -19.00 -9.22 -22.73
N ALA A 94 -20.22 -9.16 -22.22
CA ALA A 94 -21.26 -10.14 -22.53
C ALA A 94 -21.80 -10.01 -23.97
N GLN A 95 -21.77 -8.80 -24.53
CA GLN A 95 -22.19 -8.55 -25.92
C GLN A 95 -21.05 -8.85 -26.91
N ASP A 96 -19.84 -8.39 -26.60
CA ASP A 96 -18.63 -8.63 -27.36
C ASP A 96 -17.43 -8.73 -26.41
N PRO A 97 -16.84 -9.93 -26.23
CA PRO A 97 -15.69 -10.14 -25.35
C PRO A 97 -14.44 -9.31 -25.71
N SER A 98 -14.39 -8.76 -26.93
CA SER A 98 -13.28 -7.92 -27.40
C SER A 98 -13.59 -6.42 -27.35
N ALA A 99 -14.84 -6.04 -27.07
CA ALA A 99 -15.24 -4.65 -26.95
C ALA A 99 -14.71 -4.05 -25.64
N LYS A 100 -14.24 -2.80 -25.73
CA LYS A 100 -13.88 -2.01 -24.55
C LYS A 100 -15.10 -1.24 -24.08
N PRO A 101 -15.37 -1.20 -22.76
CA PRO A 101 -16.47 -0.40 -22.25
C PRO A 101 -16.23 1.10 -22.53
N PRO A 102 -17.24 1.85 -22.99
CA PRO A 102 -17.07 3.22 -23.46
C PRO A 102 -16.62 4.22 -22.39
N HIS A 103 -16.96 4.01 -21.11
CA HIS A 103 -16.67 4.95 -20.04
C HIS A 103 -15.67 4.44 -18.98
N ALA A 104 -15.08 3.27 -19.22
CA ALA A 104 -14.66 2.40 -18.14
C ALA A 104 -13.28 1.77 -18.40
N ASP A 105 -12.22 2.58 -18.50
CA ASP A 105 -10.85 2.06 -18.65
C ASP A 105 -10.24 1.69 -17.29
N PHE A 106 -10.53 0.51 -16.75
CA PHE A 106 -10.10 0.11 -15.38
C PHE A 106 -8.64 -0.26 -15.22
N THR A 107 -7.82 -0.14 -16.26
CA THR A 107 -6.42 -0.57 -16.21
C THR A 107 -5.59 0.12 -15.11
N PHE A 108 -6.07 1.28 -14.61
CA PHE A 108 -5.44 1.97 -13.49
C PHE A 108 -5.84 1.44 -12.09
N ILE A 109 -6.94 0.69 -11.98
CA ILE A 109 -7.47 0.14 -10.71
C ILE A 109 -7.18 -1.35 -10.62
N CYS A 110 -7.47 -2.08 -11.70
CA CYS A 110 -7.19 -3.50 -11.87
C CYS A 110 -6.10 -3.60 -12.93
N SER A 111 -4.83 -3.61 -12.50
CA SER A 111 -3.80 -4.06 -13.43
C SER A 111 -3.97 -5.56 -13.64
N ASP A 112 -3.71 -6.00 -14.87
CA ASP A 112 -3.48 -7.38 -15.29
C ASP A 112 -2.20 -8.01 -14.67
N GLY A 113 -1.60 -7.38 -13.65
CA GLY A 113 -0.36 -7.82 -13.02
C GLY A 113 0.91 -7.52 -13.82
N SER A 114 0.83 -6.70 -14.88
CA SER A 114 1.93 -6.45 -15.81
C SER A 114 3.02 -5.46 -15.34
N MET A 115 3.15 -5.23 -14.03
CA MET A 115 4.17 -4.30 -13.52
C MET A 115 5.26 -5.05 -12.75
N ASP A 116 6.52 -4.69 -13.02
CA ASP A 116 7.67 -5.26 -12.29
C ASP A 116 7.79 -4.70 -10.88
N GLY A 117 7.28 -3.49 -10.65
CA GLY A 117 7.19 -2.94 -9.31
C GLY A 117 6.67 -1.52 -9.25
N TYR A 118 6.66 -1.00 -8.02
CA TYR A 118 6.17 0.35 -7.72
C TYR A 118 6.80 0.93 -6.46
N ALA A 119 6.65 2.24 -6.29
CA ALA A 119 7.06 2.95 -5.09
C ALA A 119 6.06 4.06 -4.75
N ILE A 120 5.88 4.33 -3.45
CA ILE A 120 5.22 5.56 -2.99
C ILE A 120 6.21 6.70 -3.20
N SER A 121 5.94 7.54 -4.20
CA SER A 121 6.84 8.63 -4.61
C SER A 121 6.67 9.88 -3.75
N SER A 122 5.43 10.21 -3.37
CA SER A 122 5.18 11.31 -2.44
C SER A 122 3.81 11.20 -1.77
N VAL A 123 3.69 11.80 -0.57
CA VAL A 123 2.43 12.03 0.14
C VAL A 123 2.27 13.54 0.31
N ARG A 124 1.21 14.11 -0.28
CA ARG A 124 0.98 15.57 -0.36
C ARG A 124 -0.33 15.93 0.32
N HIS A 125 -0.24 16.71 1.40
CA HIS A 125 -1.43 17.27 2.04
C HIS A 125 -1.98 18.42 1.20
N VAL A 126 -3.13 18.22 0.56
CA VAL A 126 -3.81 19.24 -0.25
C VAL A 126 -4.62 20.18 0.65
N SER A 127 -5.27 19.62 1.67
CA SER A 127 -5.99 20.37 2.70
C SER A 127 -6.01 19.60 4.03
N SER A 128 -6.72 20.13 5.04
CA SER A 128 -6.99 19.40 6.28
C SER A 128 -7.89 18.17 6.09
N SER A 129 -8.60 18.09 4.95
CA SER A 129 -9.55 17.02 4.62
C SER A 129 -9.20 16.26 3.34
N SER A 130 -8.06 16.54 2.69
CA SER A 130 -7.64 15.90 1.44
C SER A 130 -6.13 15.70 1.36
N VAL A 131 -5.71 14.52 0.92
CA VAL A 131 -4.31 14.12 0.74
C VAL A 131 -4.17 13.35 -0.57
N ASP A 132 -3.21 13.76 -1.39
CA ASP A 132 -2.84 13.05 -2.60
C ASP A 132 -1.60 12.17 -2.33
N VAL A 133 -1.69 10.88 -2.62
CA VAL A 133 -0.56 9.94 -2.58
C VAL A 133 -0.17 9.59 -4.01
N ILE A 134 1.06 9.92 -4.39
CA ILE A 134 1.59 9.62 -5.71
C ILE A 134 2.34 8.30 -5.67
N VAL A 135 1.94 7.37 -6.52
CA VAL A 135 2.58 6.07 -6.69
C VAL A 135 3.20 6.03 -8.07
N SER A 136 4.49 5.69 -8.17
CA SER A 136 5.15 5.46 -9.44
C SER A 136 5.29 3.98 -9.68
N PHE A 137 4.93 3.55 -10.88
CA PHE A 137 4.99 2.18 -11.35
C PHE A 137 6.01 2.07 -12.47
N TYR A 138 6.56 0.86 -12.63
CA TYR A 138 7.49 0.57 -13.70
C TYR A 138 7.31 -0.86 -14.24
N ASP A 139 7.55 -0.99 -15.54
CA ASP A 139 7.48 -2.22 -16.30
C ASP A 139 8.66 -2.27 -17.30
N LEU A 140 9.39 -3.37 -17.33
CA LEU A 140 10.48 -3.65 -18.24
C LEU A 140 9.96 -4.43 -19.43
N TYR A 141 9.60 -3.70 -20.49
CA TYR A 141 9.13 -4.30 -21.72
C TYR A 141 10.19 -4.16 -22.83
N ARG A 142 10.65 -5.30 -23.35
CA ARG A 142 11.63 -5.39 -24.45
C ARG A 142 12.93 -4.57 -24.24
N GLY A 143 13.40 -4.50 -22.99
CA GLY A 143 14.63 -3.78 -22.63
C GLY A 143 14.43 -2.28 -22.39
N GLU A 144 13.21 -1.77 -22.49
CA GLU A 144 12.84 -0.39 -22.12
C GLU A 144 12.07 -0.36 -20.81
N THR A 145 12.32 0.65 -19.98
CA THR A 145 11.52 0.88 -18.77
C THR A 145 10.38 1.84 -19.07
N TYR A 146 9.16 1.31 -19.05
CA TYR A 146 7.93 2.09 -19.09
C TYR A 146 7.61 2.55 -17.66
N ARG A 147 7.21 3.81 -17.52
CA ARG A 147 6.88 4.39 -16.20
C ARG A 147 5.54 5.11 -16.29
N TRP A 148 4.76 4.98 -15.24
CA TRP A 148 3.56 5.80 -15.07
C TRP A 148 3.36 6.13 -13.61
N LYS A 149 2.51 7.12 -13.36
CA LYS A 149 2.17 7.57 -12.02
C LYS A 149 0.68 7.50 -11.83
N ASP A 150 0.26 7.00 -10.69
CA ASP A 150 -1.12 7.18 -10.24
C ASP A 150 -1.16 8.11 -9.03
N ARG A 151 -2.15 9.00 -9.03
CA ARG A 151 -2.49 9.89 -7.93
C ARG A 151 -3.71 9.33 -7.23
N TYR A 152 -3.52 8.85 -6.00
CA TYR A 152 -4.58 8.36 -5.12
C TYR A 152 -5.02 9.50 -4.20
N ARG A 153 -6.25 10.00 -4.37
CA ARG A 153 -6.80 11.06 -3.51
C ARG A 153 -7.57 10.46 -2.36
N TRP A 154 -7.09 10.72 -1.14
CA TRP A 154 -7.79 10.38 0.09
C TRP A 154 -8.51 11.61 0.62
N ILE A 155 -9.78 11.44 1.01
CA ILE A 155 -10.56 12.48 1.69
C ILE A 155 -10.95 12.05 3.09
N ARG A 156 -11.10 13.03 3.99
CA ARG A 156 -11.60 12.81 5.35
C ARG A 156 -13.12 12.78 5.36
N THR A 157 -13.70 11.66 5.77
CA THR A 157 -15.14 11.48 5.98
C THR A 157 -15.44 11.34 7.48
N PRO A 158 -16.72 11.40 7.92
CA PRO A 158 -17.09 11.09 9.31
C PRO A 158 -16.62 9.70 9.77
N ALA A 159 -16.52 8.73 8.85
CA ALA A 159 -16.06 7.37 9.12
C ALA A 159 -14.54 7.18 9.00
N GLY A 160 -13.79 8.27 8.80
CA GLY A 160 -12.34 8.28 8.61
C GLY A 160 -11.91 8.59 7.18
N TRP A 161 -10.64 8.35 6.86
CA TRP A 161 -10.10 8.59 5.53
C TRP A 161 -10.60 7.54 4.53
N ARG A 162 -10.98 8.00 3.35
CA ARG A 162 -11.50 7.18 2.26
C ARG A 162 -10.86 7.58 0.94
N LEU A 163 -10.58 6.61 0.09
CA LEU A 163 -10.08 6.83 -1.26
C LEU A 163 -11.23 7.34 -2.12
N ASP A 164 -11.04 8.50 -2.73
CA ASP A 164 -12.09 9.24 -3.44
C ASP A 164 -11.85 9.31 -4.95
N ASP A 165 -10.60 9.22 -5.37
CA ASP A 165 -10.24 9.31 -6.78
C ASP A 165 -8.88 8.64 -7.01
N ILE A 166 -8.72 8.12 -8.23
CA ILE A 166 -7.44 7.61 -8.75
C ILE A 166 -7.28 8.18 -10.15
N GLU A 167 -6.22 8.96 -10.33
CA GLU A 167 -5.88 9.54 -11.63
C GLU A 167 -4.56 8.94 -12.12
N CYS A 168 -4.56 8.36 -13.32
CA CYS A 168 -3.36 7.82 -13.97
C CYS A 168 -2.75 8.86 -14.93
N GLU A 169 -1.44 9.05 -14.81
CA GLU A 169 -0.58 9.84 -15.71
C GLU A 169 0.49 8.91 -16.29
N ILE A 170 0.38 8.61 -17.58
CA ILE A 170 1.33 7.71 -18.28
C ILE A 170 2.40 8.54 -18.96
N ASP A 171 3.67 8.27 -18.65
CA ASP A 171 4.83 8.86 -19.30
C ASP A 171 5.47 7.81 -20.22
N ARG A 172 5.21 7.91 -21.53
CA ARG A 172 5.81 6.98 -22.52
C ARG A 172 7.08 7.60 -23.09
N PRO A 173 8.24 6.91 -23.02
CA PRO A 173 9.41 7.30 -23.79
C PRO A 173 9.02 7.43 -25.27
N ASN A 174 9.28 8.57 -25.89
CA ASN A 174 8.96 8.90 -27.29
C ASN A 174 7.45 9.02 -27.65
N GLY A 175 6.54 8.94 -26.68
CA GLY A 175 5.12 9.18 -26.90
C GLY A 175 4.77 10.66 -26.77
N ARG A 176 4.13 11.26 -27.79
CA ARG A 176 3.64 12.65 -27.74
C ARG A 176 2.38 12.85 -26.86
N TYR A 177 2.01 11.88 -26.04
CA TYR A 177 0.70 11.85 -25.37
C TYR A 177 0.83 11.44 -23.91
N SER A 178 0.57 12.38 -23.01
CA SER A 178 0.13 12.10 -21.64
C SER A 178 -1.38 11.83 -21.71
N MET A 179 -1.82 10.66 -21.25
CA MET A 179 -3.24 10.35 -21.12
C MET A 179 -3.62 10.38 -19.65
N ARG A 180 -4.66 11.17 -19.33
CA ARG A 180 -5.32 11.18 -18.04
C ARG A 180 -6.44 10.15 -18.08
N LYS A 181 -6.39 9.15 -17.19
CA LYS A 181 -7.51 8.25 -16.94
C LYS A 181 -8.03 8.49 -15.53
N ALA A 182 -9.32 8.73 -15.41
CA ALA A 182 -10.03 8.88 -14.14
C ALA A 182 -11.45 8.33 -14.32
N ILE A 183 -12.10 7.96 -13.21
CA ILE A 183 -13.53 7.62 -13.25
C ILE A 183 -14.31 8.93 -13.12
N ASP A 184 -15.17 9.21 -14.10
CA ASP A 184 -16.13 10.32 -14.00
C ASP A 184 -17.16 10.02 -12.92
N HIS A 185 -17.40 10.98 -12.04
CA HIS A 185 -18.21 10.86 -10.84
C HIS A 185 -19.41 11.82 -10.84
N GLY A 186 -19.65 12.50 -11.96
CA GLY A 186 -20.79 13.40 -12.20
C GLY A 186 -20.52 14.85 -11.80
#